data_AF-A0A7J2JNH7-F1
#
_entry.id   AF-A0A7J2JNH7-F1
#
_cell.length_a   1.000
_cell.length_b   1.000
_cell.length_c   1.000
_cell.angle_alpha   90.00
_cell.angle_beta   90.00
_cell.angle_gamma   90.00
#
_symmetry.space_group_name_H-M   'P 1'
#
loop_
_entity.id
_entity.type
_entity.pdbx_description
1 polymer ?
#
loop_
_entity_poly.entity_id
_entity_poly.type
_entity_poly.pdbx_seq_one_letter_code
_entity_poly.pdbx_strand_id
1 'polypeptide(L)'
;PVSTTHSAVGAALGIAMALSGVKGIKLEGVKKVVVGWVLSPALGMITSFFLYLLFSRLVISRAKGLRDRDRMEFSSALILTLGASLTAFSRGANDIGNATAFLSVVLGRPLLIRLICGAGMAIGLYTFGRRVIESIGLQMIRMSPGMALIAQMSTAIIMFVGTWFGLPISGTHVLVASIAGMALAKRALLNLREVWEIIFSWIVTLPAAGLLSFLMGKFLTLLA
;
A
#
# COMPACT_ATOMS: atom_id res chain seq x y z
N PRO A 1 0.88 10.16 3.58
CA PRO A 1 0.82 9.22 2.43
C PRO A 1 -0.58 8.60 2.34
N VAL A 2 -1.24 8.72 1.19
CA VAL A 2 -2.62 8.26 0.98
C VAL A 2 -2.70 6.87 0.31
N SER A 3 -3.88 6.26 0.33
CA SER A 3 -4.15 4.97 -0.30
C SER A 3 -4.97 5.15 -1.59
N THR A 4 -4.40 4.79 -2.73
CA THR A 4 -5.09 4.77 -4.03
C THR A 4 -6.24 3.78 -4.04
N THR A 5 -6.09 2.62 -3.37
CA THR A 5 -7.15 1.62 -3.21
C THR A 5 -8.33 2.16 -2.42
N HIS A 6 -8.10 2.94 -1.36
CA HIS A 6 -9.18 3.62 -0.64
C HIS A 6 -9.91 4.63 -1.52
N SER A 7 -9.17 5.42 -2.30
CA SER A 7 -9.78 6.38 -3.24
C SER A 7 -10.64 5.68 -4.29
N ALA A 8 -10.14 4.60 -4.89
CA ALA A 8 -10.85 3.86 -5.94
C ALA A 8 -12.13 3.20 -5.40
N VAL A 9 -12.06 2.55 -4.24
CA VAL A 9 -13.24 1.95 -3.59
C VAL A 9 -14.23 3.04 -3.15
N GLY A 10 -13.74 4.12 -2.55
CA GLY A 10 -14.58 5.27 -2.18
C GLY A 10 -15.35 5.82 -3.38
N ALA A 11 -14.65 6.06 -4.50
CA ALA A 11 -15.26 6.50 -5.75
C ALA A 11 -16.30 5.49 -6.28
N ALA A 12 -15.99 4.19 -6.28
CA ALA A 12 -16.93 3.14 -6.69
C ALA A 12 -18.23 3.15 -5.87
N LEU A 13 -18.12 3.36 -4.55
CA LEU A 13 -19.29 3.50 -3.67
C LEU A 13 -20.06 4.77 -3.98
N GLY A 14 -19.37 5.90 -4.18
CA GLY A 14 -19.96 7.19 -4.52
C GLY A 14 -20.80 7.14 -5.79
N ILE A 15 -20.25 6.62 -6.89
CA ILE A 15 -20.97 6.52 -8.17
C ILE A 15 -22.14 5.54 -8.08
N ALA A 16 -21.99 4.40 -7.37
CA ALA A 16 -23.08 3.44 -7.17
C ALA A 16 -24.24 4.07 -6.40
N MET A 17 -23.96 4.85 -5.36
CA MET A 17 -24.97 5.59 -4.61
C MET A 17 -25.65 6.68 -5.46
N ALA A 18 -24.90 7.36 -6.33
CA ALA A 18 -25.46 8.41 -7.18
C ALA A 18 -26.47 7.85 -8.20
N LEU A 19 -26.13 6.72 -8.83
CA LEU A 19 -26.91 6.12 -9.92
C LEU A 19 -28.04 5.19 -9.44
N SER A 20 -27.82 4.43 -8.36
CA SER A 20 -28.73 3.36 -7.94
C SER A 20 -29.11 3.42 -6.46
N GLY A 21 -28.72 4.49 -5.76
CA GLY A 21 -28.93 4.63 -4.32
C GLY A 21 -28.20 3.55 -3.51
N VAL A 22 -28.60 3.38 -2.25
CA VAL A 22 -27.96 2.42 -1.32
C VAL A 22 -28.05 0.97 -1.82
N LYS A 23 -29.10 0.64 -2.60
CA LYS A 23 -29.31 -0.70 -3.16
C LYS A 23 -28.26 -1.08 -4.23
N GLY A 24 -27.58 -0.09 -4.83
CA GLY A 24 -26.50 -0.33 -5.78
C GLY A 24 -25.21 -0.86 -5.14
N ILE A 25 -25.09 -0.79 -3.81
CA ILE A 25 -23.88 -1.22 -3.10
C ILE A 25 -23.95 -2.73 -2.82
N LYS A 26 -23.02 -3.47 -3.40
CA LYS A 26 -22.82 -4.90 -3.10
C LYS A 26 -22.09 -5.07 -1.76
N LEU A 27 -22.86 -5.24 -0.69
CA LEU A 27 -22.35 -5.30 0.68
C LEU A 27 -21.29 -6.41 0.89
N GLU A 28 -21.41 -7.56 0.22
CA GLU A 28 -20.41 -8.63 0.30
C GLU A 28 -19.03 -8.20 -0.22
N GLY A 29 -19.00 -7.44 -1.32
CA GLY A 29 -17.77 -6.87 -1.87
C GLY A 29 -17.13 -5.90 -0.89
N VAL A 30 -17.94 -5.00 -0.31
CA VAL A 30 -17.48 -4.03 0.69
C VAL A 30 -16.91 -4.74 1.93
N LYS A 31 -17.58 -5.78 2.43
CA LYS A 31 -17.09 -6.57 3.57
C LYS A 31 -15.71 -7.16 3.28
N LYS A 32 -15.50 -7.78 2.11
CA LYS A 32 -14.20 -8.34 1.71
C LYS A 32 -13.10 -7.27 1.69
N VAL A 33 -13.41 -6.09 1.15
CA VAL A 33 -12.48 -4.96 1.08
C VAL A 33 -12.09 -4.49 2.49
N VAL A 34 -13.07 -4.22 3.35
CA VAL A 34 -12.85 -3.73 4.72
C VAL A 34 -12.05 -4.75 5.55
N VAL A 35 -12.36 -6.03 5.44
CA VAL A 35 -11.58 -7.10 6.09
C VAL A 35 -10.13 -7.07 5.61
N GLY A 36 -9.90 -6.94 4.30
CA GLY A 36 -8.54 -6.81 3.74
C GLY A 36 -7.78 -5.60 4.29
N TRP A 37 -8.44 -4.46 4.47
CA TRP A 37 -7.83 -3.23 4.99
C TRP A 37 -7.47 -3.27 6.46
N VAL A 38 -8.15 -4.10 7.26
CA VAL A 38 -7.82 -4.30 8.68
C VAL A 38 -6.82 -5.43 8.86
N LEU A 39 -7.00 -6.54 8.14
CA LEU A 39 -6.17 -7.72 8.28
C LEU A 39 -4.77 -7.50 7.70
N SER A 40 -4.64 -6.85 6.54
CA SER A 40 -3.34 -6.70 5.89
C SER A 40 -2.33 -5.85 6.69
N PRO A 41 -2.69 -4.72 7.33
CA PRO A 41 -1.75 -3.98 8.16
C PRO A 41 -1.42 -4.74 9.45
N ALA A 42 -2.39 -5.44 10.06
CA ALA A 42 -2.13 -6.28 11.23
C ALA A 42 -1.12 -7.39 10.92
N LEU A 43 -1.32 -8.12 9.82
CA LEU A 43 -0.37 -9.13 9.36
C LEU A 43 0.98 -8.52 8.97
N GLY A 44 0.99 -7.33 8.36
CA GLY A 44 2.21 -6.60 8.04
C GLY A 44 3.00 -6.22 9.29
N MET A 45 2.33 -5.79 10.35
CA MET A 45 2.95 -5.48 11.64
C MET A 45 3.53 -6.74 12.30
N ILE A 46 2.74 -7.80 12.39
CA ILE A 46 3.13 -9.08 13.01
C ILE A 46 4.32 -9.70 12.25
N THR A 47 4.23 -9.79 10.93
CA THR A 47 5.28 -10.38 10.09
C THR A 47 6.57 -9.60 10.23
N SER A 48 6.51 -8.27 10.17
CA SER A 48 7.72 -7.43 10.30
C SER A 48 8.34 -7.50 11.69
N PHE A 49 7.52 -7.58 12.74
CA PHE A 49 7.98 -7.78 14.12
C PHE A 49 8.83 -9.06 14.23
N PHE A 50 8.31 -10.19 13.76
CA PHE A 50 9.02 -11.46 13.82
C PHE A 50 10.23 -11.52 12.88
N LEU A 51 10.13 -10.95 11.68
CA LEU A 51 11.27 -10.84 10.76
C LEU A 51 12.41 -10.02 11.38
N TYR A 52 12.10 -8.96 12.12
CA TYR A 52 13.13 -8.19 12.82
C TYR A 52 13.80 -9.02 13.91
N LEU A 53 13.05 -9.75 14.73
CA LEU A 53 13.62 -10.63 15.75
C LEU A 53 14.54 -11.69 15.14
N LEU A 54 14.11 -12.30 14.03
CA LEU A 54 14.91 -13.26 13.29
C LEU A 54 16.19 -12.63 12.74
N PHE A 55 16.09 -11.48 12.08
CA PHE A 55 17.23 -10.74 11.55
C PHE A 55 18.20 -10.31 12.66
N SER A 56 17.67 -9.86 13.80
CA SER A 56 18.47 -9.50 14.96
C SER A 56 19.26 -10.71 15.48
N ARG A 57 18.60 -11.87 15.58
CA ARG A 57 19.23 -13.10 16.09
C ARG A 57 20.25 -13.68 15.12
N LEU A 58 19.98 -13.66 13.81
CA LEU A 58 20.82 -14.33 12.81
C LEU A 58 21.91 -13.45 12.22
N VAL A 59 21.65 -12.14 12.10
CA VAL A 59 22.52 -11.20 11.37
C VAL A 59 23.15 -10.19 12.33
N ILE A 60 22.33 -9.40 13.04
CA ILE A 60 22.84 -8.31 13.89
C ILE A 60 23.72 -8.84 15.03
N SER A 61 23.33 -9.95 15.67
CA SER A 61 24.08 -10.57 16.77
C SER A 61 25.49 -11.02 16.38
N ARG A 62 25.73 -11.28 15.08
CA ARG A 62 27.01 -11.75 14.55
C ARG A 62 27.96 -10.61 14.17
N ALA A 63 27.45 -9.38 14.01
CA ALA A 63 28.25 -8.23 13.60
C ALA A 63 29.02 -7.65 14.81
N LYS A 64 30.34 -7.91 14.87
CA LYS A 64 31.19 -7.46 15.98
C LYS A 64 32.00 -6.23 15.56
N GLY A 65 31.61 -5.06 16.07
CA GLY A 65 32.27 -3.79 15.79
C GLY A 65 31.68 -3.01 14.61
N LEU A 66 32.24 -1.83 14.34
CA LEU A 66 31.69 -0.88 13.36
C LEU A 66 31.81 -1.38 11.92
N ARG A 67 32.97 -1.92 11.54
CA ARG A 67 33.21 -2.40 10.16
C ARG A 67 32.25 -3.50 9.73
N ASP A 68 31.93 -4.42 10.65
CA ASP A 68 30.98 -5.50 10.38
C ASP A 68 29.54 -4.98 10.24
N ARG A 69 29.17 -3.99 11.06
CA ARG A 69 27.86 -3.33 10.97
C ARG A 69 27.71 -2.54 9.68
N ASP A 70 28.74 -1.81 9.26
CA ASP A 70 28.72 -1.06 7.99
C ASP A 70 28.60 -2.01 6.80
N ARG A 71 29.35 -3.13 6.80
CA ARG A 71 29.22 -4.17 5.77
C ARG A 71 27.82 -4.78 5.76
N MET A 72 27.26 -5.08 6.92
CA MET A 72 25.90 -5.61 7.07
C MET A 72 24.86 -4.64 6.51
N GLU A 73 24.95 -3.35 6.85
CA GLU A 73 24.03 -2.32 6.36
C GLU A 73 24.18 -2.12 4.85
N PHE A 74 25.40 -2.14 4.32
CA PHE A 74 25.63 -2.09 2.87
C PHE A 74 25.04 -3.30 2.15
N SER A 75 25.27 -4.52 2.63
CA SER A 75 24.64 -5.73 2.09
C SER A 75 23.12 -5.67 2.18
N SER A 76 22.58 -5.14 3.28
CA SER A 76 21.14 -4.96 3.45
C SER A 76 20.57 -3.96 2.45
N ALA A 77 21.31 -2.88 2.12
CA ALA A 77 20.93 -1.92 1.10
C ALA A 77 20.85 -2.56 -0.30
N LEU A 78 21.80 -3.43 -0.65
CA LEU A 78 21.78 -4.14 -1.93
C LEU A 78 20.58 -5.10 -2.02
N ILE A 79 20.32 -5.87 -0.96
CA ILE A 79 19.18 -6.80 -0.92
C ILE A 79 17.85 -6.03 -0.89
N LEU A 80 17.82 -4.88 -0.22
CA LEU A 80 16.66 -4.00 -0.18
C LEU A 80 16.23 -3.56 -1.57
N THR A 81 17.17 -3.31 -2.50
CA THR A 81 16.81 -2.99 -3.90
C THR A 81 15.98 -4.11 -4.51
N LEU A 82 16.37 -5.37 -4.33
CA LEU A 82 15.61 -6.53 -4.82
C LEU A 82 14.25 -6.67 -4.11
N GLY A 83 14.22 -6.50 -2.78
CA GLY A 83 12.98 -6.55 -2.01
C GLY A 83 12.00 -5.43 -2.38
N ALA A 84 12.52 -4.23 -2.65
CA ALA A 84 11.74 -3.08 -3.13
C ALA A 84 11.19 -3.34 -4.54
N SER A 85 11.97 -3.96 -5.43
CA SER A 85 11.48 -4.39 -6.76
C SER A 85 10.35 -5.41 -6.64
N LEU A 86 10.47 -6.41 -5.76
CA LEU A 86 9.41 -7.40 -5.55
C LEU A 86 8.14 -6.76 -4.96
N THR A 87 8.31 -5.81 -4.05
CA THR A 87 7.21 -5.01 -3.50
C THR A 87 6.53 -4.21 -4.60
N ALA A 88 7.30 -3.53 -5.46
CA ALA A 88 6.79 -2.75 -6.57
C ALA A 88 6.02 -3.63 -7.58
N PHE A 89 6.52 -4.82 -7.89
CA PHE A 89 5.83 -5.80 -8.74
C PHE A 89 4.49 -6.23 -8.11
N SER A 90 4.51 -6.69 -6.86
CA SER A 90 3.32 -7.17 -6.16
C SER A 90 2.27 -6.07 -6.00
N ARG A 91 2.74 -4.84 -5.77
CA ARG A 91 1.89 -3.65 -5.69
C ARG A 91 1.30 -3.26 -7.04
N GLY A 92 2.10 -3.29 -8.10
CA GLY A 92 1.60 -3.05 -9.46
C GLY A 92 0.49 -4.03 -9.83
N ALA A 93 0.64 -5.31 -9.48
CA ALA A 93 -0.37 -6.33 -9.70
C ALA A 93 -1.67 -6.12 -8.89
N ASN A 94 -1.60 -5.55 -7.68
CA ASN A 94 -2.79 -5.20 -6.90
C ASN A 94 -3.44 -3.91 -7.41
N ASP A 95 -2.63 -2.85 -7.53
CA ASP A 95 -3.08 -1.48 -7.78
C ASP A 95 -3.60 -1.29 -9.22
N ILE A 96 -3.20 -2.13 -10.18
CA ILE A 96 -3.77 -2.11 -11.54
C ILE A 96 -5.29 -2.32 -11.53
N GLY A 97 -5.82 -3.06 -10.55
CA GLY A 97 -7.26 -3.25 -10.36
C GLY A 97 -8.00 -1.94 -10.13
N ASN A 98 -7.38 -0.98 -9.43
CA ASN A 98 -7.97 0.33 -9.14
C ASN A 98 -8.26 1.13 -10.41
N ALA A 99 -7.41 1.01 -11.44
CA ALA A 99 -7.58 1.70 -12.71
C ALA A 99 -8.45 0.89 -13.70
N THR A 100 -8.31 -0.44 -13.70
CA THR A 100 -8.85 -1.29 -14.76
C THR A 100 -10.22 -1.86 -14.44
N ALA A 101 -10.65 -1.96 -13.17
CA ALA A 101 -11.89 -2.63 -12.79
C ALA A 101 -13.13 -1.99 -13.44
N PHE A 102 -13.18 -0.67 -13.52
CA PHE A 102 -14.33 0.07 -14.08
C PHE A 102 -14.49 -0.14 -15.60
N LEU A 103 -13.38 -0.30 -16.33
CA LEU A 103 -13.35 -0.44 -17.79
C LEU A 103 -13.39 -1.91 -18.24
N SER A 104 -12.72 -2.80 -17.51
CA SER A 104 -12.52 -4.19 -17.92
C SER A 104 -13.80 -4.99 -17.98
N VAL A 105 -14.75 -4.70 -17.09
CA VAL A 105 -16.05 -5.37 -17.05
C VAL A 105 -16.94 -4.93 -18.22
N VAL A 106 -16.87 -3.65 -18.61
CA VAL A 106 -17.73 -3.07 -19.65
C VAL A 106 -17.27 -3.45 -21.05
N LEU A 107 -15.96 -3.49 -21.30
CA LEU A 107 -15.41 -3.64 -22.65
C LEU A 107 -15.03 -5.08 -23.02
N GLY A 108 -15.08 -6.05 -22.10
CA GLY A 108 -14.82 -7.48 -22.37
C GLY A 108 -13.40 -7.81 -22.85
N ARG A 109 -12.44 -6.88 -22.76
CA ARG A 109 -11.04 -7.02 -23.24
C ARG A 109 -10.02 -6.84 -22.10
N PRO A 110 -10.03 -7.71 -21.07
CA PRO A 110 -9.29 -7.48 -19.83
C PRO A 110 -7.76 -7.49 -19.99
N LEU A 111 -7.21 -8.23 -20.95
CA LEU A 111 -5.76 -8.21 -21.20
C LEU A 111 -5.31 -6.86 -21.77
N LEU A 112 -5.97 -6.39 -22.82
CA LEU A 112 -5.64 -5.13 -23.48
C LEU A 112 -5.74 -3.94 -22.51
N ILE A 113 -6.80 -3.90 -21.70
CA ILE A 113 -7.02 -2.83 -20.72
C ILE A 113 -5.93 -2.82 -19.64
N ARG A 114 -5.53 -4.01 -19.15
CA ARG A 114 -4.40 -4.12 -18.21
C ARG A 114 -3.08 -3.65 -18.82
N LEU A 115 -2.83 -3.93 -20.10
CA LEU A 115 -1.62 -3.48 -20.78
C LEU A 115 -1.60 -1.94 -20.96
N ILE A 116 -2.70 -1.35 -21.41
CA ILE A 116 -2.80 0.10 -21.61
C ILE A 116 -2.69 0.85 -20.28
N CYS A 117 -3.48 0.46 -19.27
CA CYS A 117 -3.41 1.09 -17.95
C CYS A 117 -2.07 0.83 -17.26
N GLY A 118 -1.47 -0.35 -17.45
CA GLY A 118 -0.15 -0.69 -16.92
C GLY A 118 0.95 0.18 -17.52
N ALA A 119 0.91 0.43 -18.83
CA ALA A 119 1.79 1.38 -19.49
C ALA A 119 1.62 2.80 -18.93
N GLY A 120 0.37 3.24 -18.71
CA GLY A 120 0.07 4.52 -18.06
C GLY A 120 0.67 4.64 -16.65
N MET A 121 0.55 3.59 -15.83
CA MET A 121 1.18 3.55 -14.49
C MET A 121 2.70 3.65 -14.57
N ALA A 122 3.35 2.94 -15.51
CA ALA A 122 4.79 2.98 -15.70
C ALA A 122 5.26 4.38 -16.13
N ILE A 123 4.56 5.01 -17.08
CA ILE A 123 4.85 6.39 -17.53
C ILE A 123 4.68 7.38 -16.37
N GLY A 124 3.61 7.26 -15.58
CA GLY A 124 3.37 8.11 -14.40
C GLY A 124 4.49 7.98 -13.36
N LEU A 125 4.97 6.77 -13.11
CA LEU A 125 6.11 6.53 -12.22
C LEU A 125 7.38 7.22 -12.73
N TYR A 126 7.69 7.09 -14.02
CA TYR A 126 8.89 7.68 -14.63
C TYR A 126 8.84 9.22 -14.63
N THR A 127 7.68 9.81 -14.90
CA THR A 127 7.52 11.26 -15.09
C THR A 127 7.25 12.03 -13.79
N PHE A 128 6.30 11.58 -12.96
CA PHE A 128 5.85 12.29 -11.77
C PHE A 128 6.28 11.62 -10.46
N GLY A 129 6.72 10.35 -10.51
CA GLY A 129 7.05 9.57 -9.32
C GLY A 129 8.11 10.20 -8.42
N ARG A 130 9.07 10.94 -9.00
CA ARG A 130 10.15 11.60 -8.25
C ARG A 130 9.62 12.52 -7.14
N ARG A 131 8.61 13.35 -7.44
CA ARG A 131 8.04 14.30 -6.46
C ARG A 131 7.34 13.58 -5.31
N VAL A 132 6.72 12.44 -5.60
CA VAL A 132 6.05 11.61 -4.59
C VAL A 132 7.09 10.88 -3.73
N ILE A 133 8.17 10.37 -4.31
CA ILE A 133 9.25 9.71 -3.56
C ILE A 133 9.93 10.70 -2.61
N GLU A 134 10.23 11.91 -3.08
CA GLU A 134 10.86 12.97 -2.25
C GLU A 134 9.95 13.45 -1.11
N SER A 135 8.63 13.39 -1.28
CA SER A 135 7.65 13.77 -0.24
C SER A 135 7.27 12.64 0.71
N ILE A 136 7.46 11.36 0.33
CA ILE A 136 7.33 10.21 1.24
C ILE A 136 8.63 10.05 2.03
N GLY A 137 9.01 11.10 2.75
CA GLY A 137 9.90 10.97 3.89
C GLY A 137 9.07 10.47 5.06
N LEU A 138 8.94 9.16 5.24
CA LEU A 138 8.29 8.61 6.43
C LEU A 138 9.12 9.01 7.66
N GLN A 139 8.79 10.14 8.28
CA GLN A 139 9.47 10.68 9.48
C GLN A 139 9.10 9.93 10.76
N MET A 140 8.40 8.79 10.64
CA MET A 140 7.96 7.97 11.76
C MET A 140 9.14 7.43 12.58
N ILE A 141 10.26 7.10 11.93
CA ILE A 141 11.46 6.54 12.56
C ILE A 141 12.70 6.78 11.70
N ARG A 142 13.87 6.94 12.33
CA ARG A 142 15.16 6.93 11.63
C ARG A 142 15.47 5.53 11.11
N MET A 143 15.46 5.37 9.78
CA MET A 143 15.67 4.09 9.11
C MET A 143 17.14 3.81 8.81
N SER A 144 17.60 2.59 9.10
CA SER A 144 18.79 2.02 8.44
C SER A 144 18.37 1.10 7.28
N PRO A 145 19.26 0.81 6.31
CA PRO A 145 18.99 -0.16 5.25
C PRO A 145 18.49 -1.53 5.74
N GLY A 146 19.06 -2.08 6.81
CA GLY A 146 18.61 -3.32 7.43
C GLY A 146 17.17 -3.24 7.94
N MET A 147 16.80 -2.13 8.59
CA MET A 147 15.42 -1.92 9.03
C MET A 147 14.45 -1.79 7.84
N ALA A 148 14.88 -1.09 6.79
CA ALA A 148 14.07 -0.89 5.58
C ALA A 148 13.86 -2.20 4.84
N LEU A 149 14.90 -3.05 4.77
CA LEU A 149 14.80 -4.39 4.21
C LEU A 149 13.73 -5.21 4.93
N ILE A 150 13.71 -5.22 6.27
CA ILE A 150 12.72 -5.99 7.04
C ILE A 150 11.29 -5.49 6.83
N ALA A 151 11.08 -4.17 6.85
CA ALA A 151 9.77 -3.59 6.58
C ALA A 151 9.30 -3.91 5.14
N GLN A 152 10.19 -3.82 4.16
CA GLN A 152 9.88 -4.08 2.75
C GLN A 152 9.64 -5.56 2.47
N MET A 153 10.40 -6.48 3.07
CA MET A 153 10.16 -7.92 2.91
C MET A 153 8.79 -8.32 3.46
N SER A 154 8.44 -7.82 4.66
CA SER A 154 7.10 -8.01 5.21
C SER A 154 6.02 -7.47 4.28
N THR A 155 6.21 -6.25 3.77
CA THR A 155 5.27 -5.60 2.85
C THR A 155 5.11 -6.40 1.56
N ALA A 156 6.21 -6.85 0.96
CA ALA A 156 6.22 -7.67 -0.25
C ALA A 156 5.41 -8.96 -0.05
N ILE A 157 5.64 -9.68 1.05
CA ILE A 157 4.95 -10.94 1.36
C ILE A 157 3.44 -10.70 1.48
N ILE A 158 3.02 -9.73 2.30
CA ILE A 158 1.60 -9.46 2.52
C ILE A 158 0.93 -8.95 1.24
N MET A 159 1.60 -8.09 0.48
CA MET A 159 1.09 -7.62 -0.81
C MET A 159 0.93 -8.75 -1.82
N PHE A 160 1.92 -9.63 -1.93
CA PHE A 160 1.87 -10.78 -2.83
C PHE A 160 0.72 -11.73 -2.46
N VAL A 161 0.60 -12.09 -1.18
CA VAL A 161 -0.48 -12.96 -0.68
C VAL A 161 -1.84 -12.32 -0.90
N GLY A 162 -2.00 -11.03 -0.58
CA GLY A 162 -3.26 -10.31 -0.81
C GLY A 162 -3.65 -10.28 -2.30
N THR A 163 -2.68 -10.01 -3.19
CA THR A 163 -2.88 -10.08 -4.64
C THR A 163 -3.25 -11.48 -5.10
N TRP A 164 -2.62 -12.53 -4.54
CA TRP A 164 -2.93 -13.92 -4.87
C TRP A 164 -4.38 -14.29 -4.53
N PHE A 165 -4.89 -13.80 -3.39
CA PHE A 165 -6.29 -13.96 -2.99
C PHE A 165 -7.24 -12.96 -3.68
N GLY A 166 -6.74 -12.11 -4.58
CA GLY A 166 -7.54 -11.10 -5.29
C GLY A 166 -8.12 -10.03 -4.37
N LEU A 167 -7.50 -9.78 -3.22
CA LEU A 167 -7.96 -8.78 -2.26
C LEU A 167 -7.43 -7.40 -2.63
N PRO A 168 -8.29 -6.37 -2.77
CA PRO A 168 -7.85 -5.00 -3.00
C PRO A 168 -7.33 -4.42 -1.67
N ILE A 169 -6.01 -4.46 -1.48
CA ILE A 169 -5.35 -4.03 -0.24
C ILE A 169 -4.49 -2.79 -0.49
N SER A 170 -4.24 -2.05 0.59
CA SER A 170 -3.46 -0.82 0.54
C SER A 170 -2.01 -1.11 0.93
N GLY A 171 -1.09 -1.15 -0.05
CA GLY A 171 0.33 -1.35 0.26
C GLY A 171 0.91 -0.23 1.15
N THR A 172 0.31 0.97 1.15
CA THR A 172 0.72 2.06 2.03
C THR A 172 0.44 1.71 3.50
N HIS A 173 -0.71 1.07 3.78
CA HIS A 173 -1.06 0.68 5.14
C HIS A 173 -0.19 -0.47 5.62
N VAL A 174 0.02 -1.46 4.75
CA VAL A 174 0.89 -2.60 5.03
C VAL A 174 2.31 -2.10 5.36
N LEU A 175 2.87 -1.20 4.55
CA LEU A 175 4.20 -0.64 4.79
C LEU A 175 4.29 0.12 6.12
N VAL A 176 3.36 1.03 6.39
CA VAL A 176 3.35 1.81 7.64
C VAL A 176 3.23 0.89 8.86
N ALA A 177 2.35 -0.10 8.80
CA ALA A 177 2.19 -1.07 9.88
C ALA A 177 3.41 -2.00 10.03
N SER A 178 4.06 -2.40 8.94
CA SER A 178 5.32 -3.13 8.98
C SER A 178 6.45 -2.32 9.63
N ILE A 179 6.57 -1.02 9.31
CA ILE A 179 7.52 -0.14 9.99
C ILE A 179 7.24 -0.07 11.50
N ALA A 180 5.97 0.07 11.89
CA ALA A 180 5.58 0.08 13.30
C ALA A 180 5.88 -1.25 14.01
N GLY A 181 5.64 -2.40 13.36
CA GLY A 181 5.94 -3.73 13.90
C GLY A 181 7.43 -3.97 14.11
N MET A 182 8.25 -3.60 13.12
CA MET A 182 9.71 -3.66 13.25
C MET A 182 10.22 -2.70 14.33
N ALA A 183 9.68 -1.48 14.41
CA ALA A 183 10.04 -0.52 15.46
C ALA A 183 9.71 -1.05 16.86
N LEU A 184 8.56 -1.69 17.03
CA LEU A 184 8.16 -2.33 18.29
C LEU A 184 9.15 -3.44 18.67
N ALA A 185 9.52 -4.32 17.73
CA ALA A 185 10.48 -5.39 17.97
C ALA A 185 11.87 -4.85 18.36
N LYS A 186 12.29 -3.76 17.70
CA LYS A 186 13.53 -3.04 17.99
C LYS A 186 13.48 -2.22 19.29
N ARG A 187 12.29 -1.98 19.83
CA ARG A 187 12.03 -0.99 20.91
C ARG A 187 12.47 0.43 20.51
N ALA A 188 12.29 0.78 19.24
CA ALA A 188 12.56 2.12 18.74
C ALA A 188 11.35 3.04 18.95
N LEU A 189 11.62 4.30 19.27
CA LEU A 189 10.59 5.31 19.46
C LEU A 189 10.01 5.74 18.11
N LEU A 190 8.68 5.71 18.01
CA LEU A 190 7.93 6.19 16.85
C LEU A 190 7.49 7.64 17.08
N ASN A 191 7.51 8.45 16.03
CA ASN A 191 6.85 9.74 16.04
C ASN A 191 5.33 9.55 15.91
N LEU A 192 4.62 9.57 17.05
CA LEU A 192 3.18 9.32 17.09
C LEU A 192 2.36 10.38 16.35
N ARG A 193 2.84 11.62 16.27
CA ARG A 193 2.16 12.67 15.50
C ARG A 193 2.09 12.30 14.03
N GLU A 194 3.20 11.88 13.45
CA GLU A 194 3.28 11.43 12.05
C GLU A 194 2.38 10.21 11.81
N VAL A 195 2.38 9.24 12.73
CA VAL A 195 1.50 8.08 12.65
C VAL A 195 0.02 8.52 12.62
N TRP A 196 -0.37 9.46 13.47
CA TRP A 196 -1.73 9.99 13.51
C TRP A 196 -2.10 10.77 12.26
N GLU A 197 -1.21 11.62 11.73
CA GLU A 197 -1.43 12.36 10.48
C GLU A 197 -1.64 11.40 9.30
N ILE A 198 -0.90 10.30 9.28
CA ILE A 198 -1.07 9.22 8.30
C ILE A 198 -2.45 8.56 8.45
N ILE A 199 -2.82 8.11 9.66
CA ILE A 199 -4.11 7.44 9.91
C ILE A 199 -5.28 8.38 9.55
N PHE A 200 -5.18 9.65 9.93
CA PHE A 200 -6.19 10.65 9.59
C PHE A 200 -6.35 10.80 8.08
N SER A 201 -5.24 10.84 7.33
CA SER A 201 -5.30 10.89 5.86
C SER A 201 -6.05 9.68 5.27
N TRP A 202 -5.91 8.50 5.86
CA TRP A 202 -6.58 7.27 5.40
C TRP A 202 -8.09 7.30 5.65
N ILE A 203 -8.49 7.82 6.81
CA ILE A 203 -9.90 8.00 7.17
C ILE A 203 -10.57 9.01 6.25
N VAL A 204 -9.88 10.11 5.91
CA VAL A 204 -10.44 11.18 5.06
C VAL A 204 -10.46 10.80 3.58
N THR A 205 -9.50 10.01 3.10
CA THR A 205 -9.36 9.69 1.67
C THR A 205 -10.61 9.01 1.09
N LEU A 206 -11.17 8.02 1.79
CA LEU A 206 -12.34 7.26 1.34
C LEU A 206 -13.61 8.12 1.19
N PRO A 207 -14.08 8.86 2.23
CA PRO A 207 -15.27 9.69 2.12
C PRO A 207 -15.06 10.85 1.15
N ALA A 208 -13.87 11.45 1.08
CA ALA A 208 -13.59 12.51 0.11
C ALA A 208 -13.73 12.02 -1.33
N ALA A 209 -13.13 10.86 -1.67
CA ALA A 209 -13.25 10.27 -2.99
C ALA A 209 -14.69 9.84 -3.31
N GLY A 210 -15.40 9.27 -2.34
CA GLY A 210 -16.80 8.88 -2.49
C GLY A 210 -17.73 10.06 -2.70
N LEU A 211 -17.57 11.13 -1.93
CA LEU A 211 -18.36 12.36 -2.09
C LEU A 211 -18.11 13.00 -3.46
N LEU A 212 -16.84 13.14 -3.86
CA LEU A 212 -16.51 13.72 -5.16
C LEU A 212 -17.13 12.91 -6.30
N SER A 213 -16.99 11.58 -6.27
CA SER A 213 -17.55 10.71 -7.30
C SER A 213 -19.09 10.70 -7.29
N PHE A 214 -19.72 10.77 -6.11
CA PHE A 214 -21.16 10.89 -5.98
C PHE A 214 -21.68 12.18 -6.63
N LEU A 215 -21.05 13.32 -6.34
CA LEU A 215 -21.42 14.62 -6.91
C LEU A 215 -21.26 14.62 -8.43
N MET A 216 -20.14 14.08 -8.94
CA MET A 216 -19.94 13.92 -10.39
C MET A 216 -21.00 13.01 -11.01
N GLY A 217 -21.35 11.90 -10.36
CA GLY A 217 -22.40 11.00 -10.81
C GLY A 217 -23.77 11.68 -10.90
N LYS A 218 -24.13 12.46 -9.88
CA LYS A 218 -25.39 13.24 -9.88
C LYS A 218 -25.40 14.30 -10.98
N PHE A 219 -24.28 14.98 -11.18
CA PHE A 219 -24.14 15.93 -12.27
C PHE A 219 -24.36 15.28 -13.64
N LEU A 220 -23.76 14.10 -13.88
CA LEU A 220 -23.97 13.36 -15.13
C LEU A 220 -25.43 12.93 -15.33
N THR A 221 -26.12 12.52 -14.27
CA THR A 221 -27.56 12.18 -14.37
C THR A 221 -28.47 13.38 -14.63
N LEU A 222 -28.02 14.61 -14.35
CA LEU A 222 -28.78 15.82 -14.69
C LEU A 222 -28.57 16.24 -16.16
N LEU A 223 -27.50 15.76 -16.80
CA LEU A 223 -27.19 16.04 -18.21
C LEU A 223 -27.78 15.01 -19.19
N ALA A 224 -28.22 13.86 -18.68
CA ALA A 224 -28.79 12.74 -19.45
C ALA A 224 -30.32 12.76 -19.42
#